data_AF-A0A8H4PDQ2-F1
#
_entry.id   AF-A0A8H4PDQ2-F1
#
_cell.length_a   1.000
_cell.length_b   1.000
_cell.length_c   1.000
_cell.angle_alpha   90.00
_cell.angle_beta   90.00
_cell.angle_gamma   90.00
#
_symmetry.space_group_name_H-M   'P 1'
#
loop_
_entity.id
_entity.type
_entity.pdbx_description
1 polymer ?
#
loop_
_entity_poly.entity_id
_entity_poly.type
_entity_poly.pdbx_seq_one_letter_code
_entity_poly.pdbx_strand_id
1 'polypeptide(L)'
;MEQPHIDELLERYLGLVDEYTQLRQKLSELQSGVYQNIARANFTGERGMRYGQDHYDDRMQATRLLVIDVEKTEGPVFSIINARMEESDEVDSSAVKAEGEESEQHADGDSTKKPAQKKRNKNRNPLHWFGIFAPMPLRNAQTQSIQAVEEIIPKLVSVNAEMLHVEIEVRRARKRRAKAEAAANKEIGPTASTETEAPLLEAS
;
A
#
# COMPACT_ATOMS: atom_id res chain seq x y z
N MET A 1 32.88 15.68 1.96
CA MET A 1 32.10 15.00 3.01
C MET A 1 30.80 14.38 2.53
N GLU A 2 30.24 14.77 1.37
CA GLU A 2 28.96 14.20 0.86
C GLU A 2 29.08 12.81 0.19
N GLN A 3 30.30 12.34 -0.12
CA GLN A 3 30.50 11.03 -0.77
C GLN A 3 30.02 9.82 0.05
N PRO A 4 30.43 9.65 1.34
CA PRO A 4 29.95 8.53 2.16
C PRO A 4 28.42 8.51 2.29
N HIS A 5 27.79 9.68 2.42
CA HIS A 5 26.33 9.79 2.49
C HIS A 5 25.63 9.34 1.19
N ILE A 6 26.21 9.64 0.01
CA ILE A 6 25.69 9.14 -1.27
C ILE A 6 25.83 7.62 -1.33
N ASP A 7 26.95 7.08 -0.88
CA ASP A 7 27.22 5.64 -0.89
C ASP A 7 26.24 4.89 0.04
N GLU A 8 25.96 5.42 1.23
CA GLU A 8 24.93 4.91 2.16
C GLU A 8 23.52 4.89 1.53
N LEU A 9 23.13 5.96 0.83
CA LEU A 9 21.84 6.03 0.15
C LEU A 9 21.73 5.00 -0.99
N LEU A 10 22.83 4.76 -1.72
CA LEU A 10 22.88 3.76 -2.79
C LEU A 10 22.82 2.34 -2.22
N GLU A 11 23.48 2.07 -1.10
CA GLU A 11 23.38 0.79 -0.39
C GLU A 11 21.94 0.52 0.04
N ARG A 12 21.27 1.50 0.67
CA ARG A 12 19.85 1.39 1.03
C ARG A 12 18.98 1.13 -0.19
N TYR A 13 19.21 1.86 -1.28
CA TYR A 13 18.45 1.68 -2.52
C TYR A 13 18.59 0.25 -3.08
N LEU A 14 19.80 -0.32 -3.08
CA LEU A 14 20.03 -1.69 -3.52
C LEU A 14 19.28 -2.72 -2.65
N GLY A 15 19.24 -2.50 -1.34
CA GLY A 15 18.44 -3.31 -0.41
C GLY A 15 16.94 -3.27 -0.74
N LEU A 16 16.41 -2.07 -1.00
CA LEU A 16 15.00 -1.89 -1.39
C LEU A 16 14.68 -2.55 -2.75
N VAL A 17 15.61 -2.51 -3.71
CA VAL A 17 15.44 -3.18 -5.01
C VAL A 17 15.36 -4.71 -4.85
N ASP A 18 16.20 -5.29 -3.99
CA ASP A 18 16.14 -6.72 -3.69
C ASP A 18 14.81 -7.09 -3.03
N GLU A 19 14.40 -6.35 -2.00
CA GLU A 19 13.11 -6.56 -1.32
C GLU A 19 11.93 -6.44 -2.30
N TYR A 20 11.91 -5.40 -3.13
CA TYR A 20 10.90 -5.21 -4.16
C TYR A 20 10.84 -6.40 -5.13
N THR A 21 12.01 -6.90 -5.56
CA THR A 21 12.10 -8.03 -6.49
C THR A 21 11.56 -9.31 -5.86
N GLN A 22 11.90 -9.58 -4.61
CA GLN A 22 11.39 -10.72 -3.85
C GLN A 22 9.88 -10.63 -3.63
N LEU A 23 9.35 -9.45 -3.26
CA LEU A 23 7.92 -9.22 -3.11
C LEU A 23 7.17 -9.41 -4.43
N ARG A 24 7.73 -8.93 -5.55
CA ARG A 24 7.15 -9.12 -6.88
C ARG A 24 7.13 -10.58 -7.30
N GLN A 25 8.16 -11.35 -6.97
CA GLN A 25 8.17 -12.79 -7.22
C GLN A 25 7.08 -13.50 -6.40
N LYS A 26 6.98 -13.21 -5.09
CA LYS A 26 5.92 -13.76 -4.22
C LYS A 26 4.52 -13.42 -4.74
N LEU A 27 4.31 -12.18 -5.20
CA LEU A 27 3.04 -11.77 -5.80
C LEU A 27 2.71 -12.59 -7.05
N SER A 28 3.71 -12.80 -7.93
CA SER A 28 3.56 -13.60 -9.14
C SER A 28 3.20 -15.05 -8.83
N GLU A 29 3.85 -15.63 -7.81
CA GLU A 29 3.56 -17.00 -7.34
C GLU A 29 2.11 -17.11 -6.84
N LEU A 30 1.68 -16.18 -5.97
CA LEU A 30 0.29 -16.13 -5.48
C LEU A 30 -0.71 -15.97 -6.62
N GLN A 31 -0.47 -15.02 -7.53
CA GLN A 31 -1.35 -14.80 -8.68
C GLN A 31 -1.45 -16.04 -9.57
N SER A 32 -0.32 -16.70 -9.85
CA SER A 32 -0.33 -17.94 -10.64
C SER A 32 -1.16 -19.04 -9.95
N GLY A 33 -1.02 -19.18 -8.63
CA GLY A 33 -1.81 -20.10 -7.82
C GLY A 33 -3.31 -19.79 -7.86
N VAL A 34 -3.68 -18.52 -7.77
CA VAL A 34 -5.08 -18.07 -7.88
C VAL A 34 -5.67 -18.48 -9.22
N TYR A 35 -4.99 -18.17 -10.34
CA TYR A 35 -5.49 -18.52 -11.67
C TYR A 35 -5.61 -20.03 -11.87
N GLN A 36 -4.62 -20.81 -11.40
CA GLN A 36 -4.68 -22.27 -11.46
C GLN A 36 -5.85 -22.83 -10.65
N ASN A 37 -6.07 -22.31 -9.45
CA ASN A 37 -7.16 -22.72 -8.58
C ASN A 37 -8.53 -22.37 -9.15
N ILE A 38 -8.69 -21.19 -9.75
CA ILE A 38 -9.91 -20.79 -10.47
C ILE A 38 -10.14 -21.69 -11.69
N ALA A 39 -9.11 -21.94 -12.49
CA ALA A 39 -9.20 -22.84 -13.64
C ALA A 39 -9.62 -24.25 -13.22
N ARG A 40 -9.03 -24.77 -12.12
CA ARG A 40 -9.40 -26.07 -11.56
C ARG A 40 -10.84 -26.08 -11.07
N ALA A 41 -11.29 -25.04 -10.36
CA ALA A 41 -12.69 -24.91 -9.93
C ALA A 41 -13.64 -24.96 -11.12
N ASN A 42 -13.35 -24.20 -12.19
CA ASN A 42 -14.14 -24.16 -13.41
C ASN A 42 -14.14 -25.48 -14.18
N PHE A 43 -13.04 -26.23 -14.14
CA PHE A 43 -12.95 -27.54 -14.78
C PHE A 43 -13.75 -28.61 -14.02
N THR A 44 -13.71 -28.59 -12.68
CA THR A 44 -14.41 -29.56 -11.82
C THR A 44 -15.86 -29.18 -11.50
N GLY A 45 -16.29 -27.97 -11.90
CA GLY A 45 -17.64 -27.48 -11.64
C GLY A 45 -18.70 -28.33 -12.33
N GLU A 46 -19.91 -28.31 -11.78
CA GLU A 46 -21.07 -28.93 -12.42
C GLU A 46 -21.30 -28.35 -13.82
N ARG A 47 -21.94 -29.13 -14.69
CA ARG A 47 -22.06 -28.82 -16.12
C ARG A 47 -22.74 -27.45 -16.32
N GLY A 48 -21.97 -26.46 -16.79
CA GLY A 48 -22.43 -25.09 -17.03
C GLY A 48 -22.12 -24.08 -15.92
N MET A 49 -21.56 -24.51 -14.78
CA MET A 49 -21.13 -23.62 -13.70
C MET A 49 -19.73 -23.05 -14.01
N ARG A 50 -19.63 -21.73 -14.13
CA ARG A 50 -18.36 -21.01 -14.30
C ARG A 50 -18.23 -19.98 -13.20
N TYR A 51 -17.31 -20.22 -12.28
CA TYR A 51 -16.98 -19.27 -11.22
C TYR A 51 -16.36 -18.01 -11.85
N GLY A 52 -17.17 -16.97 -11.97
CA GLY A 52 -16.84 -15.74 -12.66
C GLY A 52 -17.85 -14.63 -12.36
N GLN A 53 -17.78 -13.57 -13.16
CA GLN A 53 -18.58 -12.35 -12.96
C GLN A 53 -20.09 -12.58 -13.13
N ASP A 54 -20.48 -13.61 -13.88
CA ASP A 54 -21.87 -13.97 -14.14
C ASP A 54 -22.66 -14.36 -12.87
N HIS A 55 -21.97 -14.67 -11.77
CA HIS A 55 -22.57 -14.99 -10.47
C HIS A 55 -22.41 -13.88 -9.43
N TYR A 56 -21.96 -12.69 -9.83
CA TYR A 56 -21.93 -11.56 -8.92
C TYR A 56 -23.37 -11.10 -8.65
N ASP A 57 -23.73 -10.98 -7.38
CA ASP A 57 -24.97 -10.32 -6.96
C ASP A 57 -24.77 -8.79 -7.04
N ASP A 58 -25.83 -8.02 -7.27
CA ASP A 58 -25.84 -6.55 -7.28
C ASP A 58 -25.35 -5.94 -5.95
N ARG A 59 -25.17 -6.79 -4.93
CA ARG A 59 -24.65 -6.46 -3.58
C ARG A 59 -23.14 -6.62 -3.46
N MET A 60 -22.40 -6.83 -4.55
CA MET A 60 -20.95 -6.92 -4.51
C MET A 60 -20.35 -5.63 -3.93
N GLN A 61 -19.68 -5.77 -2.80
CA GLN A 61 -19.05 -4.67 -2.06
C GLN A 61 -17.61 -5.03 -1.73
N ALA A 62 -16.73 -4.03 -1.78
CA ALA A 62 -15.35 -4.20 -1.36
C ALA A 62 -15.32 -4.63 0.12
N THR A 63 -14.64 -5.73 0.41
CA THR A 63 -14.42 -6.18 1.80
C THR A 63 -13.11 -5.61 2.37
N ARG A 64 -12.19 -5.21 1.49
CA ARG A 64 -10.86 -4.69 1.83
C ARG A 64 -10.66 -3.37 1.12
N LEU A 65 -10.23 -2.37 1.86
CA LEU A 65 -9.97 -1.02 1.38
C LEU A 65 -8.51 -0.70 1.66
N LEU A 66 -7.88 0.02 0.73
CA LEU A 66 -6.52 0.52 0.89
C LEU A 66 -6.62 1.97 1.35
N VAL A 67 -6.04 2.27 2.50
CA VAL A 67 -5.87 3.63 3.00
C VAL A 67 -4.46 4.10 2.69
N ILE A 68 -4.37 5.35 2.25
CA ILE A 68 -3.13 5.99 1.85
C ILE A 68 -2.94 7.19 2.77
N ASP A 69 -2.05 7.05 3.74
CA ASP A 69 -1.68 8.11 4.66
C ASP A 69 -0.47 8.84 4.10
N VAL A 70 -0.68 10.07 3.63
CA VAL A 70 0.41 10.89 3.07
C VAL A 70 1.01 11.75 4.17
N GLU A 71 2.06 11.24 4.81
CA GLU A 71 2.84 12.06 5.74
C GLU A 71 3.85 12.93 4.97
N LYS A 72 4.00 14.20 5.39
CA LYS A 72 4.76 15.20 4.62
C LYS A 72 6.26 14.89 4.49
N THR A 73 6.81 14.02 5.33
CA THR A 73 8.26 13.85 5.50
C THR A 73 8.78 12.50 5.01
N GLU A 74 8.02 11.41 5.17
CA GLU A 74 8.50 10.04 4.95
C GLU A 74 7.86 9.32 3.75
N GLY A 75 6.94 9.99 3.05
CA GLY A 75 6.24 9.43 1.88
C GLY A 75 4.88 8.81 2.25
N PRO A 76 4.13 8.31 1.25
CA PRO A 76 2.83 7.69 1.48
C PRO A 76 2.98 6.32 2.18
N VAL A 77 2.23 6.13 3.26
CA VAL A 77 2.08 4.86 3.97
C VAL A 77 0.80 4.19 3.50
N PHE A 78 0.91 2.90 3.16
CA PHE A 78 -0.20 2.10 2.65
C PHE A 78 -0.66 1.10 3.70
N SER A 79 -1.92 1.20 4.12
CA SER A 79 -2.51 0.30 5.11
C SER A 79 -3.82 -0.28 4.58
N ILE A 80 -4.21 -1.46 5.05
CA ILE A 80 -5.47 -2.10 4.64
C ILE A 80 -6.45 -2.10 5.79
N ILE A 81 -7.65 -1.64 5.48
CA ILE A 81 -8.78 -1.64 6.39
C ILE A 81 -9.82 -2.61 5.87
N ASN A 82 -10.44 -3.36 6.79
CA ASN A 82 -11.58 -4.18 6.47
C ASN A 82 -12.82 -3.28 6.43
N ALA A 83 -13.53 -3.24 5.30
CA ALA A 83 -14.73 -2.43 5.10
C ALA A 83 -15.87 -2.76 6.09
N ARG A 84 -15.75 -3.87 6.84
CA ARG A 84 -16.63 -4.20 7.97
C ARG A 84 -16.45 -3.25 9.16
N MET A 85 -15.24 -2.76 9.42
CA MET A 85 -14.94 -1.90 10.58
C MET A 85 -15.33 -0.44 10.35
N GLU A 86 -15.16 0.08 9.13
CA GLU A 86 -15.53 1.48 8.82
C GLU A 86 -17.04 1.75 8.98
N GLU A 87 -17.90 0.78 8.63
CA GLU A 87 -19.35 0.94 8.78
C GLU A 87 -19.84 0.87 10.24
N SER A 88 -19.03 0.31 11.17
CA SER A 88 -19.37 0.28 12.60
C SER A 88 -18.94 1.54 13.34
N ASP A 89 -17.90 2.23 12.87
CA ASP A 89 -17.35 3.39 13.57
C ASP A 89 -18.13 4.70 13.25
N GLU A 90 -18.88 4.76 12.14
CA GLU A 90 -19.75 5.90 11.82
C GLU A 90 -21.03 5.99 12.68
N VAL A 91 -21.35 4.98 13.50
CA VAL A 91 -22.61 4.92 14.27
C VAL A 91 -22.46 5.00 15.80
N ASP A 92 -21.25 5.10 16.36
CA ASP A 92 -21.05 5.01 17.83
C ASP A 92 -20.40 6.25 18.50
N SER A 93 -20.49 7.43 17.88
CA SER A 93 -20.02 8.70 18.49
C SER A 93 -21.12 9.57 19.11
N SER A 94 -22.28 9.01 19.47
CA SER A 94 -23.27 9.77 20.26
C SER A 94 -24.15 8.92 21.19
N ALA A 95 -23.58 8.27 22.21
CA ALA A 95 -24.36 7.89 23.39
C ALA A 95 -23.49 7.58 24.61
N VAL A 96 -23.04 8.62 25.31
CA VAL A 96 -22.62 8.51 26.71
C VAL A 96 -23.70 9.15 27.58
N LYS A 97 -24.57 8.34 28.20
CA LYS A 97 -24.87 8.34 29.65
C LYS A 97 -26.16 7.58 30.02
N ALA A 98 -26.02 6.94 31.19
CA ALA A 98 -26.99 6.70 32.26
C ALA A 98 -27.63 5.31 32.35
N GLU A 99 -27.21 4.62 33.42
CA GLU A 99 -27.78 3.44 34.07
C GLU A 99 -29.22 3.67 34.55
N GLY A 100 -30.00 2.59 34.72
CA GLY A 100 -31.27 2.61 35.46
C GLY A 100 -32.24 1.47 35.13
N GLU A 101 -32.14 0.42 35.95
CA GLU A 101 -33.09 -0.62 36.41
C GLU A 101 -34.51 -0.84 35.81
N GLU A 102 -34.93 -2.10 35.99
CA GLU A 102 -36.14 -2.83 35.54
C GLU A 102 -37.51 -2.22 35.89
N SER A 103 -38.50 -2.37 35.01
CA SER A 103 -39.79 -3.01 35.36
C SER A 103 -40.71 -3.26 34.17
N GLU A 104 -41.60 -4.22 34.39
CA GLU A 104 -42.50 -4.91 33.48
C GLU A 104 -43.88 -4.22 33.24
N GLN A 105 -44.52 -4.65 32.14
CA GLN A 105 -45.98 -4.76 31.86
C GLN A 105 -46.80 -3.64 31.15
N HIS A 106 -47.28 -4.05 29.96
CA HIS A 106 -48.61 -3.93 29.31
C HIS A 106 -49.31 -2.58 29.05
N ALA A 107 -49.59 -2.35 27.76
CA ALA A 107 -50.93 -2.23 27.11
C ALA A 107 -51.10 -1.04 26.15
N ASP A 108 -51.33 -1.41 24.89
CA ASP A 108 -52.18 -0.84 23.83
C ASP A 108 -52.09 0.66 23.44
N GLY A 109 -51.96 0.92 22.13
CA GLY A 109 -51.96 2.27 21.59
C GLY A 109 -51.32 2.40 20.20
N ASP A 110 -52.17 2.28 19.20
CA ASP A 110 -51.96 2.48 17.76
C ASP A 110 -51.08 3.68 17.34
N SER A 111 -50.40 3.49 16.19
CA SER A 111 -49.86 4.49 15.24
C SER A 111 -48.34 4.55 15.02
N THR A 112 -47.99 4.46 13.73
CA THR A 112 -46.72 4.74 13.04
C THR A 112 -45.65 3.63 13.01
N LYS A 113 -45.75 2.81 11.95
CA LYS A 113 -44.69 1.91 11.46
C LYS A 113 -43.42 2.70 11.15
N LYS A 114 -42.46 2.72 12.08
CA LYS A 114 -41.04 3.00 11.78
C LYS A 114 -40.52 1.92 10.82
N PRO A 115 -39.70 2.26 9.80
CA PRO A 115 -39.17 1.23 8.92
C PRO A 115 -38.24 0.35 9.75
N ALA A 116 -38.56 -0.94 9.82
CA ALA A 116 -37.70 -1.94 10.41
C ALA A 116 -36.29 -1.82 9.80
N GLN A 117 -35.31 -1.49 10.65
CA GLN A 117 -33.90 -1.60 10.31
C GLN A 117 -33.66 -3.06 9.89
N LYS A 118 -33.59 -3.31 8.59
CA LYS A 118 -33.21 -4.61 8.05
C LYS A 118 -31.83 -4.91 8.61
N LYS A 119 -31.72 -5.91 9.49
CA LYS A 119 -30.45 -6.47 9.94
C LYS A 119 -29.62 -6.75 8.69
N ARG A 120 -28.62 -5.89 8.41
CA ARG A 120 -27.76 -6.04 7.24
C ARG A 120 -27.11 -7.42 7.33
N ASN A 121 -27.24 -8.21 6.27
CA ASN A 121 -26.82 -9.60 6.24
C ASN A 121 -25.35 -9.72 6.67
N LYS A 122 -25.09 -10.52 7.71
CA LYS A 122 -23.77 -10.73 8.31
C LYS A 122 -22.78 -11.48 7.40
N ASN A 123 -23.19 -11.85 6.19
CA ASN A 123 -22.44 -12.74 5.32
C ASN A 123 -22.01 -12.00 4.05
N ARG A 124 -20.98 -11.15 4.18
CA ARG A 124 -20.31 -10.45 3.06
C ARG A 124 -19.22 -11.31 2.38
N ASN A 125 -19.07 -12.57 2.77
CA ASN A 125 -18.07 -13.45 2.15
C ASN A 125 -18.48 -13.75 0.70
N PRO A 126 -17.66 -13.33 -0.29
CA PRO A 126 -18.00 -13.45 -1.71
C PRO A 126 -18.14 -14.90 -2.18
N LEU A 127 -17.58 -15.88 -1.45
CA LEU A 127 -17.78 -17.29 -1.79
C LEU A 127 -19.24 -17.73 -1.72
N HIS A 128 -20.07 -17.08 -0.90
CA HIS A 128 -21.48 -17.43 -0.79
C HIS A 128 -22.29 -17.05 -2.03
N TRP A 129 -21.77 -16.18 -2.89
CA TRP A 129 -22.41 -15.88 -4.18
C TRP A 129 -22.43 -17.10 -5.11
N PHE A 130 -21.51 -18.06 -4.90
CA PHE A 130 -21.44 -19.31 -5.65
C PHE A 130 -22.15 -20.48 -4.95
N GLY A 131 -23.03 -20.18 -3.99
CA GLY A 131 -23.80 -21.17 -3.24
C GLY A 131 -23.16 -21.59 -1.91
N ILE A 132 -23.80 -22.55 -1.23
CA ILE A 132 -23.39 -23.01 0.11
C ILE A 132 -22.10 -23.84 0.05
N PHE A 133 -21.86 -24.54 -1.06
CA PHE A 133 -20.75 -25.48 -1.24
C PHE A 133 -19.73 -24.99 -2.26
N ALA A 134 -19.09 -23.85 -1.99
CA ALA A 134 -17.94 -23.41 -2.78
C ALA A 134 -16.81 -24.48 -2.77
N PRO A 135 -16.29 -24.91 -3.94
CA PRO A 135 -15.34 -26.00 -4.01
C PRO A 135 -13.97 -25.60 -3.43
N MET A 136 -13.19 -26.58 -2.96
CA MET A 136 -11.89 -26.32 -2.31
C MET A 136 -10.92 -25.46 -3.16
N PRO A 137 -10.79 -25.66 -4.48
CA PRO A 137 -9.94 -24.78 -5.29
C PRO A 137 -10.39 -23.31 -5.22
N LEU A 138 -11.70 -23.02 -5.20
CA LEU A 138 -12.19 -21.65 -5.10
C LEU A 138 -11.90 -21.02 -3.72
N ARG A 139 -11.97 -21.82 -2.65
CA ARG A 139 -11.55 -21.40 -1.31
C ARG A 139 -10.05 -21.09 -1.27
N ASN A 140 -9.22 -21.93 -1.87
CA ASN A 140 -7.78 -21.71 -1.97
C ASN A 140 -7.46 -20.44 -2.78
N ALA A 141 -8.15 -20.23 -3.90
CA ALA A 141 -8.02 -18.99 -4.69
C ALA A 141 -8.39 -17.76 -3.87
N GLN A 142 -9.46 -17.84 -3.06
CA GLN A 142 -9.81 -16.76 -2.14
C GLN A 142 -8.67 -16.51 -1.14
N THR A 143 -8.20 -17.53 -0.42
CA THR A 143 -7.12 -17.38 0.57
C THR A 143 -5.86 -16.74 -0.03
N GLN A 144 -5.43 -17.19 -1.21
CA GLN A 144 -4.26 -16.63 -1.88
C GLN A 144 -4.49 -15.19 -2.36
N SER A 145 -5.70 -14.87 -2.84
CA SER A 145 -6.06 -13.50 -3.21
C SER A 145 -6.10 -12.57 -2.00
N ILE A 146 -6.59 -13.07 -0.87
CA ILE A 146 -6.59 -12.36 0.42
C ILE A 146 -5.14 -12.05 0.81
N GLN A 147 -4.27 -13.06 0.79
CA GLN A 147 -2.86 -12.88 1.13
C GLN A 147 -2.17 -11.85 0.21
N ALA A 148 -2.41 -11.94 -1.10
CA ALA A 148 -1.83 -11.00 -2.06
C ALA A 148 -2.25 -9.55 -1.76
N VAL A 149 -3.54 -9.33 -1.49
CA VAL A 149 -4.08 -8.00 -1.20
C VAL A 149 -3.68 -7.53 0.18
N GLU A 150 -3.84 -8.32 1.24
CA GLU A 150 -3.61 -7.90 2.63
C GLU A 150 -2.12 -7.74 2.98
N GLU A 151 -1.25 -8.59 2.44
CA GLU A 151 0.16 -8.65 2.88
C GLU A 151 1.15 -8.15 1.84
N ILE A 152 0.98 -8.54 0.57
CA ILE A 152 2.04 -8.37 -0.44
C ILE A 152 1.94 -7.03 -1.14
N ILE A 153 0.74 -6.66 -1.63
CA ILE A 153 0.54 -5.42 -2.39
C ILE A 153 0.88 -4.17 -1.55
N PRO A 154 0.42 -4.00 -0.29
CA PRO A 154 0.77 -2.83 0.50
C PRO A 154 2.27 -2.69 0.70
N LYS A 155 2.95 -3.79 1.08
CA LYS A 155 4.42 -3.80 1.24
C LYS A 155 5.13 -3.43 -0.05
N LEU A 156 4.70 -3.99 -1.18
CA LEU A 156 5.29 -3.71 -2.49
C LEU A 156 5.18 -2.21 -2.85
N VAL A 157 4.01 -1.62 -2.62
CA VAL A 157 3.77 -0.20 -2.93
C VAL A 157 4.51 0.71 -1.93
N SER A 158 4.59 0.35 -0.65
CA SER A 158 5.40 1.06 0.35
C SER A 158 6.89 1.05 0.00
N VAL A 159 7.46 -0.11 -0.32
CA VAL A 159 8.87 -0.24 -0.75
C VAL A 159 9.12 0.60 -2.01
N ASN A 160 8.20 0.57 -2.99
CA ASN A 160 8.32 1.39 -4.18
C ASN A 160 8.29 2.90 -3.87
N ALA A 161 7.46 3.33 -2.91
CA ALA A 161 7.43 4.73 -2.47
C ALA A 161 8.75 5.13 -1.78
N GLU A 162 9.31 4.27 -0.93
CA GLU A 162 10.63 4.47 -0.32
C GLU A 162 11.75 4.53 -1.35
N MET A 163 11.74 3.64 -2.36
CA MET A 163 12.72 3.67 -3.45
C MET A 163 12.71 5.02 -4.18
N LEU A 164 11.53 5.54 -4.51
CA LEU A 164 11.39 6.85 -5.13
C LEU A 164 11.90 7.99 -4.23
N HIS A 165 11.67 7.88 -2.92
CA HIS A 165 12.20 8.85 -1.96
C HIS A 165 13.73 8.86 -1.96
N VAL A 166 14.36 7.69 -1.83
CA VAL A 166 15.82 7.55 -1.83
C VAL A 166 16.43 8.04 -3.15
N GLU A 167 15.80 7.77 -4.31
CA GLU A 167 16.25 8.32 -5.59
C GLU A 167 16.30 9.85 -5.59
N ILE A 168 15.28 10.50 -5.00
CA ILE A 168 15.22 11.95 -4.88
C ILE A 168 16.35 12.45 -3.97
N GLU A 169 16.60 11.78 -2.86
CA GLU A 169 17.69 12.13 -1.93
C GLU A 169 19.06 11.99 -2.59
N VAL A 170 19.32 10.91 -3.32
CA VAL A 170 20.57 10.71 -4.08
C VAL A 170 20.76 11.83 -5.10
N ARG A 171 19.71 12.22 -5.84
CA ARG A 171 19.78 13.34 -6.79
C ARG A 171 20.10 14.66 -6.08
N ARG A 172 19.50 14.90 -4.90
CA ARG A 172 19.74 16.10 -4.09
C ARG A 172 21.17 16.13 -3.54
N ALA A 173 21.67 15.03 -2.99
CA ALA A 173 23.02 14.90 -2.45
C ALA A 173 24.09 15.12 -3.53
N ARG A 174 23.92 14.49 -4.71
CA ARG A 174 24.79 14.70 -5.87
C ARG A 174 24.81 16.17 -6.32
N LYS A 175 23.65 16.83 -6.35
CA LYS A 175 23.55 18.26 -6.69
C LYS A 175 24.24 19.14 -5.65
N ARG A 176 24.08 18.86 -4.35
CA ARG A 176 24.76 19.57 -3.26
C ARG A 176 26.29 19.44 -3.38
N ARG A 177 26.78 18.23 -3.63
CA ARG A 177 28.20 17.96 -3.85
C ARG A 177 28.76 18.76 -5.03
N ALA A 178 28.12 18.70 -6.19
CA ALA A 178 28.56 19.43 -7.38
C ALA A 178 28.59 20.95 -7.15
N LYS A 179 27.62 21.49 -6.42
CA LYS A 179 27.60 22.92 -6.04
C LYS A 179 28.76 23.27 -5.10
N ALA A 180 29.05 22.42 -4.12
CA ALA A 180 30.16 22.63 -3.18
C ALA A 180 31.52 22.57 -3.89
N GLU A 181 31.71 21.62 -4.81
CA GLU A 181 32.92 21.51 -5.63
C GLU A 181 33.10 22.74 -6.54
N ALA A 182 32.02 23.23 -7.16
CA ALA A 182 32.06 24.45 -7.97
C ALA A 182 32.38 25.71 -7.15
N ALA A 183 31.86 25.80 -5.91
CA ALA A 183 32.18 26.91 -5.00
C ALA A 183 33.65 26.87 -4.56
N ALA A 184 34.16 25.69 -4.20
CA ALA A 184 35.57 25.51 -3.84
C ALA A 184 36.52 25.88 -4.99
N ASN A 185 36.22 25.45 -6.23
CA ASN A 185 37.01 25.83 -7.40
C ASN A 185 36.97 27.35 -7.69
N LYS A 186 35.88 28.03 -7.34
CA LYS A 186 35.75 29.48 -7.50
C LYS A 186 36.56 30.27 -6.47
N GLU A 187 36.78 29.71 -5.27
CA GLU A 187 37.64 30.33 -4.24
C GLU A 187 39.14 30.10 -4.51
N ILE A 188 39.51 29.09 -5.30
CA ILE A 188 40.91 28.72 -5.59
C ILE A 188 41.52 29.51 -6.79
N GLY A 189 40.75 30.30 -7.54
CA GLY A 189 41.29 31.25 -8.55
C GLY A 189 40.84 32.69 -8.26
N PRO A 190 41.73 33.71 -8.18
CA PRO A 190 42.85 33.99 -9.08
C PRO A 190 44.13 34.51 -8.37
N THR A 191 44.89 33.66 -7.67
CA THR A 191 46.14 34.10 -6.98
C THR A 191 47.42 33.42 -7.47
N ALA A 192 47.36 32.52 -8.45
CA ALA A 192 48.51 31.71 -8.88
C ALA A 192 49.09 32.09 -10.27
N SER A 193 48.83 33.30 -10.78
CA SER A 193 49.26 33.69 -12.14
C SER A 193 49.87 35.09 -12.22
N THR A 194 50.77 35.42 -11.30
CA THR A 194 51.68 36.57 -11.45
C THR A 194 52.98 36.29 -10.69
N GLU A 195 53.78 35.35 -11.17
CA GLU A 195 55.23 35.42 -10.99
C GLU A 195 55.83 35.72 -12.36
N THR A 196 56.02 37.01 -12.57
CA THR A 196 56.69 37.64 -13.71
C THR A 196 58.09 37.08 -13.88
N GLU A 197 58.26 36.43 -15.02
CA GLU A 197 59.49 36.14 -15.73
C GLU A 197 60.40 37.39 -15.78
N ALA A 198 61.53 37.36 -15.07
CA ALA A 198 62.57 38.37 -15.18
C ALA A 198 63.51 38.02 -16.35
N PRO A 199 63.77 38.91 -17.31
CA PRO A 199 64.66 38.59 -18.41
C PRO A 199 66.12 38.74 -18.00
N LEU A 200 66.94 37.81 -18.49
CA LEU A 200 68.40 37.88 -18.52
C LEU A 200 68.89 39.22 -19.08
N LEU A 201 69.94 39.77 -18.46
CA LEU A 201 70.84 40.73 -19.09
C LEU A 201 72.27 40.19 -18.98
N GLU A 202 72.80 39.79 -20.14
CA GLU A 202 74.20 39.47 -20.39
C GLU A 202 75.10 40.71 -20.36
N ALA A 203 76.36 40.46 -19.99
CA ALA A 203 77.60 41.10 -20.44
C ALA A 203 77.75 42.64 -20.36
N SER A 204 78.67 43.12 -19.50
CA SER A 204 80.05 43.51 -19.86
C SER A 204 80.80 44.13 -18.68
#